data_AF-A0A914JDY5-F1
#
_entry.id   AF-A0A914JDY5-F1
#
_cell.length_a   1.000
_cell.length_b   1.000
_cell.length_c   1.000
_cell.angle_alpha   90.00
_cell.angle_beta   90.00
_cell.angle_gamma   90.00
#
_symmetry.space_group_name_H-M   'P 1'
#
loop_
_entity.id
_entity.type
_entity.pdbx_description
1 polymer ?
#
loop_
_entity_poly.entity_id
_entity_poly.type
_entity_poly.pdbx_seq_one_letter_code
_entity_poly.pdbx_strand_id
1 'polypeptide(L)'
;MNVHLLFLTFWAIFGLAFGMRQQAVAVKGYLRCGPQPAAGVQVKLWDEDDGPDPDDELDAMFTNSDGSFELKGSTRELTTIDPVFKVYHDC
;
A
#
# COMPACT_ATOMS: atom_id res chain seq x y z
N MET A 1 15.44 38.66 -3.42
CA MET A 1 14.33 37.74 -3.12
C MET A 1 13.44 38.40 -2.07
N ASN A 2 12.14 38.55 -2.33
CA ASN A 2 11.24 39.34 -1.48
C ASN A 2 10.95 38.59 -0.16
N VAL A 3 11.00 39.26 0.99
CA VAL A 3 10.78 38.64 2.31
C VAL A 3 9.40 37.98 2.42
N HIS A 4 8.38 38.55 1.79
CA HIS A 4 7.04 37.96 1.71
C HIS A 4 7.03 36.64 0.92
N LEU A 5 7.84 36.56 -0.13
CA LEU A 5 7.98 35.33 -0.91
C LEU A 5 8.64 34.23 -0.07
N LEU A 6 9.66 34.59 0.73
CA LEU A 6 10.32 33.65 1.65
C LEU A 6 9.35 33.10 2.70
N PHE A 7 8.53 33.96 3.32
CA PHE A 7 7.51 33.52 4.27
C PHE A 7 6.47 32.60 3.63
N LEU A 8 5.97 32.92 2.44
CA LEU A 8 5.01 32.06 1.73
C LEU A 8 5.61 30.70 1.38
N THR A 9 6.86 30.65 0.92
CA THR A 9 7.54 29.38 0.63
C THR A 9 7.76 28.55 1.89
N PHE A 10 8.10 29.18 3.01
CA PHE A 10 8.27 28.49 4.29
C PHE A 10 6.96 27.86 4.76
N TRP A 11 5.85 28.61 4.71
CA TRP A 11 4.53 28.11 5.06
C TRP A 11 4.05 26.97 4.15
N ALA A 12 4.30 27.06 2.84
CA ALA A 12 3.95 26.00 1.90
C ALA A 12 4.72 24.71 2.18
N ILE A 13 6.04 24.79 2.39
CA ILE A 13 6.88 23.63 2.72
C ILE A 13 6.47 23.02 4.06
N PHE A 14 6.20 23.86 5.05
CA PHE A 14 5.74 23.41 6.36
C PHE A 14 4.37 22.70 6.27
N GLY A 15 3.44 23.24 5.48
CA GLY A 15 2.14 22.61 5.23
C GLY A 15 2.27 21.23 4.58
N LEU A 16 3.13 21.09 3.56
CA LEU A 16 3.39 19.80 2.90
C LEU A 16 4.01 18.78 3.85
N ALA A 17 5.00 19.19 4.66
CA ALA A 17 5.64 18.30 5.61
C ALA A 17 4.67 17.73 6.66
N PHE A 18 3.69 18.52 7.08
CA PHE A 18 2.63 18.09 8.00
C PHE A 18 1.50 17.32 7.32
N GLY A 19 1.33 17.49 6.00
CA GLY A 19 0.34 16.77 5.20
C GLY A 19 0.70 15.31 4.91
N MET A 20 1.99 14.94 4.97
CA MET A 20 2.48 13.57 4.77
C MET A 20 2.05 12.67 5.94
N ARG A 21 0.97 11.90 5.75
CA ARG A 21 0.34 11.09 6.80
C ARG A 21 0.71 9.62 6.63
N GLN A 22 1.08 8.98 7.74
CA GLN A 22 1.19 7.52 7.74
C GLN A 22 -0.21 6.91 7.67
N GLN A 23 -0.41 6.02 6.71
CA GLN A 23 -1.63 5.23 6.55
C GLN A 23 -1.27 3.75 6.52
N ALA A 24 -2.22 2.90 6.91
CA ALA A 24 -1.97 1.48 7.05
C ALA A 24 -3.22 0.67 6.69
N VAL A 25 -3.00 -0.49 6.10
CA VAL A 25 -4.03 -1.43 5.68
C VAL A 25 -3.58 -2.86 5.97
N ALA A 26 -4.54 -3.74 6.23
CA ALA A 26 -4.29 -5.15 6.45
C ALA A 26 -5.36 -5.99 5.77
N VAL A 27 -4.97 -7.14 5.23
CA VAL A 27 -5.88 -8.13 4.66
C VAL A 27 -5.54 -9.52 5.17
N LYS A 28 -6.56 -10.28 5.55
CA LYS A 28 -6.42 -11.66 6.02
C LYS A 28 -7.48 -12.52 5.37
N GLY A 29 -7.12 -13.73 4.97
CA GLY A 29 -8.06 -14.63 4.32
C GLY A 29 -7.52 -16.04 4.11
N TYR A 30 -8.26 -16.80 3.31
CA TYR A 30 -7.92 -18.16 2.87
C TYR A 30 -8.21 -18.29 1.37
N LEU A 31 -7.26 -18.78 0.59
CA LEU A 31 -7.45 -19.06 -0.83
C LEU A 31 -7.73 -20.55 -1.07
N ARG A 32 -8.57 -20.83 -2.06
CA ARG A 32 -8.91 -22.19 -2.50
C ARG A 32 -8.80 -22.31 -4.02
N CYS A 33 -8.39 -23.50 -4.46
CA CYS A 33 -8.42 -23.94 -5.84
C CYS A 33 -9.47 -25.05 -5.99
N GLY A 34 -10.68 -24.68 -6.40
CA GLY A 34 -11.84 -25.55 -6.31
C GLY A 34 -12.08 -26.04 -4.87
N PRO A 35 -12.14 -27.36 -4.60
CA PRO A 35 -12.35 -27.88 -3.25
C PRO A 35 -11.09 -27.89 -2.37
N GLN A 36 -9.90 -27.67 -2.95
CA GLN A 36 -8.63 -27.78 -2.23
C GLN A 36 -8.13 -26.41 -1.74
N PRO A 37 -7.42 -26.32 -0.60
CA PRO A 37 -6.69 -25.11 -0.23
C PRO A 37 -5.64 -24.75 -1.29
N ALA A 38 -5.55 -23.48 -1.64
CA ALA A 38 -4.53 -22.98 -2.56
C ALA A 38 -3.28 -22.60 -1.77
N ALA A 39 -2.42 -23.59 -1.51
CA ALA A 39 -1.16 -23.42 -0.80
C ALA A 39 -0.05 -22.91 -1.74
N GLY A 40 0.88 -22.11 -1.21
CA GLY A 40 2.03 -21.62 -1.99
C GLY A 40 1.67 -20.62 -3.09
N VAL A 41 0.50 -19.98 -3.02
CA VAL A 41 0.09 -18.91 -3.93
C VAL A 41 0.71 -17.60 -3.48
N GLN A 42 1.39 -16.88 -4.38
CA GLN A 42 1.92 -15.57 -4.06
C GLN A 42 0.77 -14.56 -3.96
N VAL A 43 0.74 -13.85 -2.84
CA VAL A 43 -0.20 -12.77 -2.59
C VAL A 43 0.57 -11.50 -2.23
N LYS A 44 0.09 -10.36 -2.72
CA LYS A 44 0.72 -9.06 -2.48
C LYS A 44 -0.33 -8.01 -2.15
N LEU A 45 0.05 -7.08 -1.29
CA LEU A 45 -0.70 -5.87 -0.99
C LEU A 45 0.07 -4.70 -1.59
N TRP A 46 -0.60 -3.91 -2.41
CA TRP A 46 -0.04 -2.76 -3.11
C TRP A 46 -0.82 -1.51 -2.73
N ASP A 47 -0.15 -0.37 -2.79
CA ASP A 47 -0.76 0.93 -3.06
C ASP A 47 -0.65 1.17 -4.57
N GLU A 48 -1.76 1.43 -5.26
CA GLU A 48 -1.72 1.78 -6.69
C GLU A 48 -2.04 3.26 -6.85
N ASP A 49 -1.03 4.05 -7.23
CA ASP A 49 -1.10 5.50 -7.20
C ASP A 49 -1.33 6.10 -8.58
N ASP A 50 -2.10 7.19 -8.62
CA ASP A 50 -2.30 7.99 -9.83
C ASP A 50 -1.25 9.12 -9.92
N GLY A 51 -0.74 9.36 -11.13
CA GLY A 51 0.07 10.54 -11.44
C GLY A 51 1.58 10.34 -11.19
N PRO A 52 2.28 11.27 -10.51
CA PRO A 52 3.74 11.21 -10.37
C PRO A 52 4.22 10.28 -9.25
N ASP A 53 3.32 9.80 -8.43
CA ASP A 53 3.60 8.92 -7.30
C ASP A 53 3.65 7.47 -7.79
N PRO A 54 4.74 6.73 -7.55
CA PRO A 54 4.87 5.36 -8.02
C PRO A 54 4.19 4.36 -7.08
N ASP A 55 3.54 3.35 -7.66
CA ASP A 55 2.96 2.23 -6.90
C ASP A 55 3.92 1.64 -5.85
N ASP A 56 3.42 1.48 -4.62
CA ASP A 56 4.15 0.91 -3.49
C ASP A 56 3.78 -0.55 -3.23
N GLU A 57 4.77 -1.45 -3.18
CA GLU A 57 4.56 -2.79 -2.60
C GLU A 57 4.53 -2.69 -1.07
N LEU A 58 3.35 -2.85 -0.47
CA LEU A 58 3.14 -2.70 0.97
C LEU A 58 3.51 -3.96 1.76
N ASP A 59 3.21 -5.15 1.22
CA ASP A 59 3.58 -6.44 1.81
C ASP A 59 3.41 -7.59 0.78
N ALA A 60 4.13 -8.69 0.98
CA ALA A 60 4.07 -9.87 0.12
C ALA A 60 4.35 -11.18 0.87
N MET A 61 3.59 -12.24 0.56
CA MET A 61 3.85 -13.57 1.09
C MET A 61 3.38 -14.68 0.14
N PHE A 62 3.63 -15.92 0.52
CA PHE A 62 2.99 -17.11 -0.08
C PHE A 62 1.99 -17.70 0.90
N THR A 63 0.79 -18.07 0.45
CA THR A 63 -0.22 -18.71 1.31
C THR A 63 0.30 -19.97 2.00
N ASN A 64 -0.16 -20.20 3.23
CA ASN A 64 0.18 -21.38 4.02
C ASN A 64 -0.40 -22.67 3.42
N SER A 65 -0.04 -23.82 3.98
CA SER A 65 -0.53 -25.14 3.54
C SER A 65 -2.06 -25.31 3.61
N ASP A 66 -2.73 -24.54 4.46
CA ASP A 66 -4.19 -24.49 4.59
C ASP A 66 -4.84 -23.37 3.73
N GLY A 67 -4.05 -22.72 2.87
CA GLY A 67 -4.46 -21.60 2.03
C GLY A 67 -4.54 -20.25 2.76
N SER A 68 -4.24 -20.20 4.06
CA SER A 68 -4.33 -18.97 4.85
C SER A 68 -3.25 -17.96 4.48
N PHE A 69 -3.56 -16.67 4.63
CA PHE A 69 -2.62 -15.56 4.50
C PHE A 69 -3.03 -14.38 5.37
N GLU A 70 -2.05 -13.55 5.73
CA GLU A 70 -2.25 -12.28 6.43
C GLU A 70 -1.15 -11.31 5.97
N LEU A 71 -1.55 -10.23 5.31
CA LEU A 71 -0.67 -9.15 4.86
C LEU A 71 -0.98 -7.87 5.63
N LYS A 72 0.05 -7.12 5.97
CA LYS A 72 -0.04 -5.82 6.65
C LYS A 72 0.99 -4.88 6.09
N GLY A 73 0.56 -3.71 5.65
CA GLY A 73 1.49 -2.71 5.17
C GLY A 73 1.00 -1.30 5.39
N SER A 74 1.92 -0.36 5.19
CA SER A 74 1.71 1.03 5.50
C SER A 74 2.68 1.88 4.68
N THR A 75 2.17 2.93 4.06
CA THR A 75 2.99 3.95 3.41
C THR A 75 2.63 5.34 3.91
N ARG A 76 3.44 6.34 3.58
CA ARG A 76 3.29 7.71 4.06
C ARG A 76 2.95 8.61 2.90
N GLU A 77 1.66 8.87 2.75
CA GLU A 77 1.10 9.62 1.63
C GLU A 77 0.49 10.97 1.99
N LEU A 78 0.46 11.89 1.01
CA LEU A 78 -0.31 13.14 1.12
C LEU A 78 -1.81 12.86 0.95
N THR A 79 -2.15 11.97 0.02
CA THR A 79 -3.51 11.55 -0.33
C THR A 79 -3.89 10.29 0.41
N THR A 80 -5.14 9.86 0.28
CA THR A 80 -5.55 8.55 0.81
C THR A 80 -4.87 7.44 0.01
N ILE A 81 -4.43 6.38 0.67
CA ILE A 81 -3.88 5.19 0.00
C ILE A 81 -5.00 4.44 -0.76
N ASP A 82 -4.65 3.85 -1.89
CA ASP A 82 -5.50 3.11 -2.84
C ASP A 82 -5.11 1.61 -2.86
N PRO A 83 -5.43 0.85 -1.80
CA PRO A 83 -4.89 -0.49 -1.60
C PRO A 83 -5.47 -1.53 -2.55
N VAL A 84 -4.59 -2.30 -3.21
CA VAL A 84 -4.94 -3.41 -4.10
C VAL A 84 -4.33 -4.72 -3.61
N PHE A 85 -5.19 -5.73 -3.44
CA PHE A 85 -4.77 -7.09 -3.13
C PHE A 85 -4.62 -7.91 -4.41
N LYS A 86 -3.39 -8.32 -4.72
CA LYS A 86 -3.05 -9.10 -5.92
C LYS A 86 -2.78 -10.55 -5.56
N VAL A 87 -3.36 -11.47 -6.33
CA VAL A 87 -3.17 -12.92 -6.18
C VAL A 87 -2.58 -13.46 -7.47
N TYR A 88 -1.44 -14.14 -7.38
CA TYR A 88 -0.72 -14.69 -8.53
C TYR A 88 -0.81 -16.22 -8.48
N HIS A 89 -1.68 -16.78 -9.32
CA HIS A 89 -1.96 -18.21 -9.37
C HIS A 89 -2.18 -18.69 -10.81
N ASP A 90 -2.03 -20.00 -10.99
CA ASP A 90 -2.38 -20.77 -12.20
C ASP A 90 -3.43 -21.85 -11.91
N CYS A 91 -4.06 -21.78 -10.74
CA CYS A 91 -5.40 -22.31 -10.56
C CYS A 91 -6.37 -21.60 -11.54
#